data_AF-A0A351C0Q0-F1
#
_entry.id   AF-A0A351C0Q0-F1
#
_cell.length_a   1.000
_cell.length_b   1.000
_cell.length_c   1.000
_cell.angle_alpha   90.00
_cell.angle_beta   90.00
_cell.angle_gamma   90.00
#
_symmetry.space_group_name_H-M   'P 1'
#
loop_
_entity.id
_entity.type
_entity.pdbx_description
1 polymer ?
#
loop_
_entity_poly.entity_id
_entity_poly.type
_entity_poly.pdbx_seq_one_letter_code
_entity_poly.pdbx_strand_id
1 'polypeptide(L)'
;MNSPEDFKKLVKEYIGKYLELNPAHGTDLGLHQFDGKIGDESEKGHKNAVDVAKSFLERFKSINRNELSKADRYELDAAIWSAEMTIFNIEEIQSYKKNPMHYAFVFSGLHNYISREYAPFDERLASVVSIMKKIPEVLNTAENNLNKTLPRVLCRYARHFSQGYEDFFKVELLNVISDRSKDEMLKNEYIIASNAAVEAFNKYINFLDRASSVEDKSNILGKEKFMKMLFVNEHIEINFEELKASGEKELARLQNELKKILDDNDFHDKLESLEHDHPSEDSLVSDTENTLYELIEFIRKNNIVNLPEELNCIVTEMPRYMNFGFAAMNTAGPFEKSSESFYYVNLPEKDWDEKKKEEWMTQFNFPILKLISIHEAYPGHYTHFLNSNLHASDISKIFMSYSYVEGWAHYTEEMMIELGYSGNDFKSKIGMLLEAMIRCCRYMVAIGIHCEGMSEQEAKEYFIKNAFMTETTALQEAERGAFDPGYINYTLGKIYLRKFKDDYFQKFGDSKTLKDFHDMIVSLGCPTYRIARDFILN
;
A
#
# COMPACT_ATOMS: atom_id res chain seq x y z
N MET A 1 -5.50 36.33 -4.46
CA MET A 1 -4.37 35.95 -3.59
C MET A 1 -3.16 36.12 -4.48
N ASN A 2 -2.32 37.12 -4.21
CA ASN A 2 -1.40 37.66 -5.23
C ASN A 2 0.07 37.61 -4.78
N SER A 3 0.39 36.83 -3.74
CA SER A 3 1.77 36.60 -3.32
C SER A 3 2.06 35.10 -3.10
N PRO A 4 3.29 34.63 -3.37
CA PRO A 4 3.72 33.26 -3.04
C PRO A 4 3.54 32.90 -1.56
N GLU A 5 3.66 33.88 -0.65
CA GLU A 5 3.44 33.70 0.78
C GLU A 5 1.96 33.37 1.10
N ASP A 6 1.02 33.99 0.38
CA ASP A 6 -0.40 33.65 0.50
C ASP A 6 -0.70 32.22 0.01
N PHE A 7 0.00 31.75 -1.02
CA PHE A 7 -0.14 30.39 -1.54
C PHE A 7 0.36 29.33 -0.53
N LYS A 8 1.57 29.49 0.01
CA LYS A 8 2.11 28.54 1.00
C LYS A 8 1.22 28.46 2.24
N LYS A 9 0.69 29.61 2.70
CA LYS A 9 -0.26 29.65 3.80
C LYS A 9 -1.55 28.89 3.47
N LEU A 10 -2.05 29.00 2.24
CA LEU A 10 -3.23 28.29 1.78
C LEU A 10 -3.03 26.76 1.78
N VAL A 11 -1.90 26.26 1.27
CA VAL A 11 -1.57 24.83 1.29
C VAL A 11 -1.49 24.30 2.72
N LYS A 12 -0.85 25.04 3.63
CA LYS A 12 -0.79 24.68 5.05
C LYS A 12 -2.16 24.66 5.71
N GLU A 13 -3.03 25.62 5.38
CA GLU A 13 -4.41 25.67 5.88
C GLU A 13 -5.21 24.44 5.40
N TYR A 14 -5.05 24.06 4.12
CA TYR A 14 -5.68 22.87 3.55
C TYR A 14 -5.21 21.58 4.24
N ILE A 15 -3.90 21.39 4.38
CA ILE A 15 -3.31 20.23 5.08
C ILE A 15 -3.85 20.14 6.51
N GLY A 16 -3.84 21.26 7.25
CA GLY A 16 -4.37 21.30 8.61
C GLY A 16 -5.84 20.89 8.68
N LYS A 17 -6.68 21.42 7.79
CA LYS A 17 -8.12 21.07 7.73
C LYS A 17 -8.34 19.62 7.32
N TYR A 18 -7.55 19.10 6.39
CA TYR A 18 -7.62 17.70 5.99
C TYR A 18 -7.28 16.77 7.18
N LEU A 19 -6.19 17.04 7.91
CA LEU A 19 -5.77 16.21 9.05
C LEU A 19 -6.71 16.34 10.26
N GLU A 20 -7.34 17.50 10.49
CA GLU A 20 -8.40 17.65 11.48
C GLU A 20 -9.60 16.72 11.19
N LEU A 21 -9.90 16.49 9.92
CA LEU A 21 -10.97 15.60 9.47
C LEU A 21 -10.54 14.12 9.40
N ASN A 22 -9.23 13.88 9.25
CA ASN A 22 -8.63 12.55 9.10
C ASN A 22 -7.51 12.32 10.13
N PRO A 23 -7.81 12.35 11.45
CA PRO A 23 -6.78 12.30 12.49
C PRO A 23 -5.99 10.99 12.54
N ALA A 24 -6.60 9.87 12.12
CA ALA A 24 -5.91 8.58 12.02
C ALA A 24 -4.72 8.67 11.04
N HIS A 25 -4.93 9.29 9.88
CA HIS A 25 -3.85 9.55 8.92
C HIS A 25 -2.79 10.50 9.51
N GLY A 26 -3.20 11.51 10.29
CA GLY A 26 -2.26 12.34 11.04
C GLY A 26 -1.35 11.53 11.97
N THR A 27 -1.90 10.55 12.68
CA THR A 27 -1.12 9.62 13.51
C THR A 27 -0.14 8.80 12.66
N ASP A 28 -0.58 8.23 11.54
CA ASP A 28 0.27 7.40 10.66
C ASP A 28 1.43 8.21 10.06
N LEU A 29 1.25 9.51 9.87
CA LEU A 29 2.29 10.42 9.42
C LEU A 29 3.30 10.81 10.52
N GLY A 30 3.07 10.40 11.78
CA GLY A 30 3.88 10.74 12.95
C GLY A 30 3.49 12.02 13.68
N LEU A 31 2.29 12.57 13.42
CA LEU A 31 1.80 13.80 14.05
C LEU A 31 0.99 13.50 15.32
N HIS A 32 1.70 13.32 16.44
CA HIS A 32 1.11 12.88 17.71
C HIS A 32 0.10 13.84 18.37
N GLN A 33 -0.11 15.06 17.84
CA GLN A 33 -1.26 15.87 18.26
C GLN A 33 -2.61 15.25 17.84
N PHE A 34 -2.60 14.26 16.96
CA PHE A 34 -3.79 13.51 16.53
C PHE A 34 -3.97 12.18 17.26
N ASP A 35 -3.04 11.80 18.13
CA ASP A 35 -3.11 10.55 18.87
C ASP A 35 -4.44 10.40 19.63
N GLY A 36 -5.01 9.20 19.58
CA GLY A 36 -6.24 8.87 20.30
C GLY A 36 -7.53 9.43 19.69
N LYS A 37 -7.48 10.01 18.48
CA LYS A 37 -8.63 10.61 17.78
C LYS A 37 -9.05 9.80 16.56
N ILE A 38 -10.35 9.85 16.25
CA ILE A 38 -10.96 9.26 15.04
C ILE A 38 -11.75 10.37 14.33
N GLY A 39 -11.82 10.29 13.00
CA GLY A 39 -12.64 11.18 12.17
C GLY A 39 -14.15 10.99 12.41
N ASP A 40 -14.94 11.94 11.92
CA ASP A 40 -16.40 11.81 11.90
C ASP A 40 -16.81 10.93 10.70
N GLU A 41 -17.05 9.65 10.96
CA GLU A 41 -17.48 8.67 9.95
C GLU A 41 -18.98 8.76 9.60
N SER A 42 -19.71 9.76 10.11
CA SER A 42 -21.11 9.96 9.70
C SER A 42 -21.21 10.51 8.28
N GLU A 43 -22.38 10.36 7.64
CA GLU A 43 -22.64 11.01 6.34
C GLU A 43 -22.41 12.53 6.38
N LYS A 44 -22.66 13.17 7.54
CA LYS A 44 -22.37 14.59 7.74
C LYS A 44 -20.86 14.86 7.76
N GLY A 45 -20.07 14.01 8.40
CA GLY A 45 -18.61 14.11 8.42
C GLY A 45 -18.02 13.97 7.02
N HIS A 46 -18.44 12.96 6.25
CA HIS A 46 -18.04 12.81 4.85
C HIS A 46 -18.45 14.01 3.98
N LYS A 47 -19.67 14.53 4.16
CA LYS A 47 -20.12 15.74 3.46
C LYS A 47 -19.25 16.95 3.81
N ASN A 48 -18.89 17.12 5.10
CA ASN A 48 -18.03 18.21 5.53
C ASN A 48 -16.64 18.12 4.89
N ALA A 49 -16.06 16.91 4.77
CA ALA A 49 -14.79 16.71 4.09
C ALA A 49 -14.84 17.11 2.61
N VAL A 50 -15.93 16.79 1.91
CA VAL A 50 -16.16 17.21 0.53
C VAL A 50 -16.32 18.73 0.42
N ASP A 51 -17.14 19.34 1.28
CA ASP A 51 -17.39 20.78 1.26
C ASP A 51 -16.09 21.57 1.49
N VAL A 52 -15.24 21.10 2.42
CA VAL A 52 -13.89 21.63 2.64
C VAL A 52 -13.01 21.46 1.40
N ALA A 53 -12.93 20.24 0.83
CA ALA A 53 -12.11 19.98 -0.36
C ALA A 53 -12.53 20.85 -1.57
N LYS A 54 -13.83 21.01 -1.82
CA LYS A 54 -14.38 21.88 -2.88
C LYS A 54 -14.00 23.34 -2.66
N SER A 55 -14.13 23.84 -1.44
CA SER A 55 -13.76 25.21 -1.09
C SER A 55 -12.28 25.49 -1.38
N PHE A 56 -11.39 24.57 -1.00
CA PHE A 56 -9.96 24.70 -1.29
C PHE A 56 -9.64 24.52 -2.78
N LEU A 57 -10.29 23.59 -3.48
CA LEU A 57 -10.10 23.38 -4.91
C LEU A 57 -10.38 24.65 -5.72
N GLU A 58 -11.47 25.36 -5.42
CA GLU A 58 -11.78 26.65 -6.06
C GLU A 58 -10.72 27.72 -5.77
N ARG A 59 -10.25 27.79 -4.51
CA ARG A 59 -9.17 28.71 -4.12
C ARG A 59 -7.89 28.39 -4.87
N PHE A 60 -7.49 27.11 -4.97
CA PHE A 60 -6.31 26.68 -5.71
C PHE A 60 -6.42 26.98 -7.21
N LYS A 61 -7.57 26.68 -7.83
CA LYS A 61 -7.82 26.96 -9.26
C LYS A 61 -7.82 28.47 -9.58
N SER A 62 -8.08 29.33 -8.60
CA SER A 62 -8.02 30.79 -8.77
C SER A 62 -6.59 31.38 -8.77
N ILE A 63 -5.58 30.58 -8.44
CA ILE A 63 -4.19 31.06 -8.32
C ILE A 63 -3.57 31.27 -9.71
N ASN A 64 -2.94 32.42 -9.91
CA ASN A 64 -2.20 32.71 -11.13
C ASN A 64 -0.88 31.91 -11.17
N ARG A 65 -0.87 30.80 -11.92
CA ARG A 65 0.29 29.90 -12.06
C ARG A 65 1.56 30.60 -12.59
N ASN A 66 1.42 31.72 -13.30
CA ASN A 66 2.55 32.46 -13.87
C ASN A 66 3.32 33.26 -12.80
N GLU A 67 2.71 33.51 -11.64
CA GLU A 67 3.35 34.20 -10.51
C GLU A 67 4.06 33.24 -9.55
N LEU A 68 3.89 31.93 -9.75
CA LEU A 68 4.47 30.89 -8.90
C LEU A 68 5.84 30.44 -9.39
N SER A 69 6.73 30.12 -8.44
CA SER A 69 7.96 29.41 -8.73
C SER A 69 7.66 28.01 -9.28
N LYS A 70 8.67 27.37 -9.88
CA LYS A 70 8.51 25.99 -10.39
C LYS A 70 8.12 24.99 -9.28
N ALA A 71 8.71 25.13 -8.09
CA ALA A 71 8.37 24.31 -6.93
C ALA A 71 6.96 24.59 -6.41
N ASP A 72 6.53 25.86 -6.40
CA ASP A 72 5.17 26.21 -5.97
C ASP A 72 4.10 25.73 -6.94
N ARG A 73 4.39 25.71 -8.25
CA ARG A 73 3.48 25.10 -9.23
C ARG A 73 3.31 23.60 -9.01
N TYR A 74 4.39 22.90 -8.68
CA TYR A 74 4.34 21.48 -8.34
C TYR A 74 3.48 21.22 -7.10
N GLU A 75 3.65 22.01 -6.04
CA GLU A 75 2.80 21.89 -4.84
C GLU A 75 1.34 22.27 -5.11
N LEU A 76 1.10 23.24 -6.01
CA LEU A 76 -0.26 23.60 -6.42
C LEU A 76 -0.92 22.44 -7.15
N ASP A 77 -0.20 21.76 -8.04
CA ASP A 77 -0.71 20.59 -8.76
C ASP A 77 -1.01 19.43 -7.81
N ALA A 78 -0.13 19.17 -6.84
CA ALA A 78 -0.37 18.17 -5.79
C ALA A 78 -1.61 18.51 -4.93
N ALA A 79 -1.79 19.78 -4.57
CA ALA A 79 -2.92 20.22 -3.75
C ALA A 79 -4.26 20.20 -4.52
N ILE A 80 -4.25 20.52 -5.81
CA ILE A 80 -5.44 20.37 -6.68
C ILE A 80 -5.81 18.90 -6.79
N TRP A 81 -4.83 18.04 -7.10
CA TRP A 81 -5.02 16.61 -7.24
C TRP A 81 -5.56 15.96 -5.96
N SER A 82 -5.01 16.29 -4.79
CA SER A 82 -5.48 15.74 -3.51
C SER A 82 -6.94 16.13 -3.19
N ALA A 83 -7.33 17.36 -3.52
CA ALA A 83 -8.70 17.83 -3.33
C ALA A 83 -9.67 17.13 -4.30
N GLU A 84 -9.29 16.97 -5.57
CA GLU A 84 -10.07 16.25 -6.58
C GLU A 84 -10.25 14.77 -6.21
N MET A 85 -9.17 14.11 -5.77
CA MET A 85 -9.19 12.74 -5.25
C MET A 85 -10.14 12.60 -4.05
N THR A 86 -10.06 13.53 -3.08
CA THR A 86 -10.96 13.52 -1.91
C THR A 86 -12.42 13.60 -2.33
N ILE A 87 -12.76 14.53 -3.22
CA ILE A 87 -14.13 14.74 -3.72
C ILE A 87 -14.62 13.49 -4.45
N PHE A 88 -13.83 12.96 -5.39
CA PHE A 88 -14.20 11.82 -6.21
C PHE A 88 -14.43 10.56 -5.37
N ASN A 89 -13.51 10.25 -4.45
CA ASN A 89 -13.61 9.06 -3.61
C ASN A 89 -14.84 9.09 -2.69
N ILE A 90 -15.20 10.27 -2.15
CA ILE A 90 -16.37 10.39 -1.29
C ILE A 90 -17.68 10.46 -2.10
N GLU A 91 -17.75 11.27 -3.16
CA GLU A 91 -19.01 11.52 -3.88
C GLU A 91 -19.36 10.43 -4.91
N GLU A 92 -18.37 9.85 -5.60
CA GLU A 92 -18.61 8.97 -6.76
C GLU A 92 -18.30 7.50 -6.51
N ILE A 93 -17.16 7.23 -5.85
CA ILE A 93 -16.84 5.88 -5.38
C ILE A 93 -17.78 5.52 -4.22
N GLN A 94 -17.87 6.40 -3.22
CA GLN A 94 -18.75 6.25 -2.05
C GLN A 94 -18.43 4.98 -1.24
N SER A 95 -17.13 4.74 -0.98
CA SER A 95 -16.67 3.56 -0.22
C SER A 95 -17.39 3.43 1.13
N TYR A 96 -17.63 4.54 1.83
CA TYR A 96 -18.38 4.54 3.10
C TYR A 96 -19.82 4.00 3.01
N LYS A 97 -20.43 3.94 1.81
CA LYS A 97 -21.76 3.35 1.59
C LYS A 97 -21.73 1.95 0.99
N LYS A 98 -20.67 1.62 0.25
CA LYS A 98 -20.62 0.41 -0.60
C LYS A 98 -19.60 -0.62 -0.15
N ASN A 99 -18.58 -0.21 0.59
CA ASN A 99 -17.49 -1.06 1.02
C ASN A 99 -17.47 -1.19 2.55
N PRO A 100 -17.98 -2.30 3.12
CA PRO A 100 -17.92 -2.54 4.56
C PRO A 100 -16.49 -2.60 5.14
N MET A 101 -15.46 -2.82 4.32
CA MET A 101 -14.06 -2.79 4.77
C MET A 101 -13.61 -1.37 5.16
N HIS A 102 -14.26 -0.33 4.63
CA HIS A 102 -13.99 1.08 5.00
C HIS A 102 -13.93 1.27 6.51
N TYR A 103 -14.93 0.72 7.23
CA TYR A 103 -15.05 0.86 8.69
C TYR A 103 -14.11 -0.05 9.48
N ALA A 104 -13.65 -1.16 8.89
CA ALA A 104 -12.62 -1.99 9.51
C ALA A 104 -11.25 -1.32 9.41
N PHE A 105 -10.96 -0.60 8.33
CA PHE A 105 -9.68 0.09 8.13
C PHE A 105 -9.51 1.37 8.95
N VAL A 106 -10.58 1.92 9.53
CA VAL A 106 -10.50 3.08 10.46
C VAL A 106 -9.52 2.81 11.62
N PHE A 107 -9.31 1.54 11.99
CA PHE A 107 -8.49 1.15 13.14
C PHE A 107 -7.13 0.54 12.78
N SER A 108 -6.73 0.54 11.49
CA SER A 108 -5.51 -0.15 11.04
C SER A 108 -4.23 0.44 11.66
N GLY A 109 -4.23 1.74 11.97
CA GLY A 109 -3.10 2.44 12.60
C GLY A 109 -2.88 2.09 14.08
N LEU A 110 -3.75 1.30 14.73
CA LEU A 110 -3.59 0.93 16.15
C LEU A 110 -2.26 0.23 16.44
N HIS A 111 -1.74 -0.52 15.48
CA HIS A 111 -0.44 -1.16 15.57
C HIS A 111 0.70 -0.17 15.89
N ASN A 112 0.66 1.03 15.30
CA ASN A 112 1.73 2.02 15.42
C ASN A 112 1.91 2.51 16.86
N TYR A 113 0.84 2.54 17.65
CA TYR A 113 0.90 2.83 19.08
C TYR A 113 1.62 1.75 19.89
N ILE A 114 1.68 0.52 19.39
CA ILE A 114 2.26 -0.63 20.10
C ILE A 114 3.72 -0.81 19.74
N SER A 115 4.05 -0.77 18.44
CA SER A 115 5.37 -1.08 17.91
C SER A 115 6.38 0.06 18.05
N ARG A 116 5.98 1.32 17.87
CA ARG A 116 6.91 2.47 17.91
C ARG A 116 7.05 3.10 19.28
N GLU A 117 8.29 3.38 19.70
CA GLU A 117 8.59 3.93 21.03
C GLU A 117 8.74 5.46 21.05
N TYR A 118 7.79 6.20 20.48
CA TYR A 118 7.81 7.67 20.43
C TYR A 118 7.41 8.36 21.76
N ALA A 119 6.77 7.63 22.67
CA ALA A 119 6.29 8.09 23.98
C ALA A 119 6.25 6.94 25.00
N PRO A 120 6.16 7.21 26.32
CA PRO A 120 5.96 6.17 27.33
C PRO A 120 4.79 5.24 26.98
N PHE A 121 4.94 3.94 27.25
CA PHE A 121 3.95 2.93 26.84
C PHE A 121 2.53 3.23 27.34
N ASP A 122 2.38 3.63 28.60
CA ASP A 122 1.06 3.94 29.19
C ASP A 122 0.40 5.18 28.54
N GLU A 123 1.18 6.14 28.04
CA GLU A 123 0.64 7.29 27.28
C GLU A 123 0.09 6.85 25.92
N ARG A 124 0.83 6.01 25.20
CA ARG A 124 0.39 5.42 23.92
C ARG A 124 -0.82 4.52 24.10
N LEU A 125 -0.83 3.71 25.17
CA LEU A 125 -1.95 2.84 25.52
C LEU A 125 -3.22 3.65 25.83
N ALA A 126 -3.11 4.79 26.51
CA ALA A 126 -4.26 5.68 26.74
C ALA A 126 -4.90 6.16 25.42
N SER A 127 -4.09 6.45 24.41
CA SER A 127 -4.57 6.77 23.06
C SER A 127 -5.30 5.60 22.39
N VAL A 128 -4.76 4.38 22.49
CA VAL A 128 -5.42 3.16 22.03
C VAL A 128 -6.78 2.97 22.72
N VAL A 129 -6.83 3.12 24.05
CA VAL A 129 -8.08 3.02 24.82
C VAL A 129 -9.09 4.08 24.39
N SER A 130 -8.66 5.32 24.10
CA SER A 130 -9.52 6.38 23.56
C SER A 130 -10.16 5.99 22.23
N ILE A 131 -9.37 5.42 21.30
CA ILE A 131 -9.85 4.91 20.00
C ILE A 131 -10.83 3.75 20.22
N MET A 132 -10.49 2.79 21.09
CA MET A 132 -11.34 1.63 21.36
C MET A 132 -12.71 2.01 21.93
N LYS A 133 -12.78 3.03 22.79
CA LYS A 133 -14.04 3.59 23.32
C LYS A 133 -14.95 4.14 22.21
N LYS A 134 -14.41 4.47 21.03
CA LYS A 134 -15.16 4.96 19.87
C LYS A 134 -15.61 3.89 18.89
N ILE A 135 -15.04 2.68 18.95
CA ILE A 135 -15.39 1.57 18.05
C ILE A 135 -16.90 1.30 18.00
N PRO A 136 -17.65 1.22 19.12
CA PRO A 136 -19.09 0.98 19.07
C PRO A 136 -19.87 2.06 18.31
N GLU A 137 -19.48 3.33 18.46
CA GLU A 137 -20.10 4.47 17.77
C GLU A 137 -19.83 4.41 16.27
N VAL A 138 -18.58 4.13 15.88
CA VAL A 138 -18.16 4.01 14.47
C VAL A 138 -18.87 2.85 13.78
N LEU A 139 -18.91 1.66 14.38
CA LEU A 139 -19.57 0.50 13.77
C LEU A 139 -21.10 0.64 13.72
N ASN A 140 -21.72 1.31 14.70
CA ASN A 140 -23.14 1.69 14.60
C ASN A 140 -23.38 2.69 13.46
N THR A 141 -22.43 3.61 13.22
CA THR A 141 -22.48 4.52 12.07
C THR A 141 -22.34 3.75 10.75
N ALA A 142 -21.49 2.73 10.71
CA ALA A 142 -21.35 1.83 9.55
C ALA A 142 -22.69 1.19 9.15
N GLU A 143 -23.44 0.62 10.09
CA GLU A 143 -24.75 -0.02 9.82
C GLU A 143 -25.80 0.97 9.26
N ASN A 144 -25.66 2.26 9.59
CA ASN A 144 -26.54 3.33 9.12
C ASN A 144 -26.15 3.84 7.74
N ASN A 145 -24.85 4.00 7.49
CA ASN A 145 -24.32 4.51 6.22
C ASN A 145 -24.33 3.46 5.11
N LEU A 146 -23.99 2.21 5.43
CA LEU A 146 -23.84 1.14 4.45
C LEU A 146 -25.19 0.77 3.81
N ASN A 147 -25.13 0.47 2.53
CA ASN A 147 -26.26 -0.06 1.79
C ASN A 147 -26.76 -1.37 2.43
N LYS A 148 -28.06 -1.63 2.31
CA LYS A 148 -28.69 -2.84 2.88
C LYS A 148 -28.31 -4.13 2.15
N THR A 149 -27.77 -4.00 0.94
CA THR A 149 -27.20 -5.11 0.18
C THR A 149 -25.81 -4.70 -0.26
N LEU A 150 -24.82 -5.51 0.08
CA LEU A 150 -23.39 -5.26 -0.12
C LEU A 150 -22.74 -6.44 -0.84
N PRO A 151 -21.64 -6.22 -1.58
CA PRO A 151 -20.96 -7.30 -2.26
C PRO A 151 -20.44 -8.40 -1.34
N ARG A 152 -20.72 -9.65 -1.72
CA ARG A 152 -20.36 -10.84 -0.95
C ARG A 152 -18.88 -10.90 -0.57
N VAL A 153 -18.00 -10.64 -1.54
CA VAL A 153 -16.55 -10.61 -1.31
C VAL A 153 -16.16 -9.52 -0.31
N LEU A 154 -16.74 -8.33 -0.39
CA LEU A 154 -16.47 -7.25 0.56
C LEU A 154 -16.96 -7.59 1.97
N CYS A 155 -18.15 -8.19 2.10
CA CYS A 155 -18.65 -8.66 3.39
C CYS A 155 -17.76 -9.75 3.99
N ARG A 156 -17.30 -10.70 3.16
CA ARG A 156 -16.38 -11.78 3.58
C ARG A 156 -15.08 -11.22 4.15
N TYR A 157 -14.45 -10.27 3.46
CA TYR A 157 -13.21 -9.65 3.92
C TYR A 157 -13.42 -8.70 5.11
N ALA A 158 -14.48 -7.88 5.11
CA ALA A 158 -14.80 -7.05 6.26
C ALA A 158 -15.05 -7.89 7.52
N ARG A 159 -15.69 -9.06 7.37
CA ARG A 159 -15.83 -10.04 8.46
C ARG A 159 -14.47 -10.57 8.92
N HIS A 160 -13.61 -10.99 7.99
CA HIS A 160 -12.26 -11.48 8.31
C HIS A 160 -11.45 -10.44 9.11
N PHE A 161 -11.40 -9.18 8.65
CA PHE A 161 -10.73 -8.11 9.40
C PHE A 161 -11.38 -7.86 10.77
N SER A 162 -12.71 -7.89 10.85
CA SER A 162 -13.44 -7.71 12.12
C SER A 162 -13.13 -8.83 13.13
N GLN A 163 -12.96 -10.06 12.66
CA GLN A 163 -12.55 -11.20 13.49
C GLN A 163 -11.09 -11.03 13.95
N GLY A 164 -10.20 -10.58 13.08
CA GLY A 164 -8.81 -10.27 13.44
C GLY A 164 -8.70 -9.24 14.57
N TYR A 165 -9.55 -8.21 14.59
CA TYR A 165 -9.58 -7.25 15.70
C TYR A 165 -10.04 -7.87 17.03
N GLU A 166 -10.92 -8.87 17.01
CA GLU A 166 -11.34 -9.56 18.23
C GLU A 166 -10.17 -10.30 18.89
N ASP A 167 -9.41 -11.06 18.10
CA ASP A 167 -8.23 -11.79 18.58
C ASP A 167 -7.14 -10.82 19.04
N PHE A 168 -6.91 -9.75 18.27
CA PHE A 168 -5.97 -8.69 18.62
C PHE A 168 -6.29 -8.09 20.00
N PHE A 169 -7.53 -7.70 20.26
CA PHE A 169 -7.90 -7.02 21.50
C PHE A 169 -8.04 -7.96 22.71
N LYS A 170 -8.51 -9.20 22.52
CA LYS A 170 -8.72 -10.11 23.65
C LYS A 170 -7.46 -10.86 24.07
N VAL A 171 -6.57 -11.13 23.11
CA VAL A 171 -5.44 -12.02 23.35
C VAL A 171 -4.14 -11.24 23.24
N GLU A 172 -3.85 -10.72 22.05
CA GLU A 172 -2.50 -10.26 21.72
C GLU A 172 -2.14 -8.98 22.46
N LEU A 173 -2.96 -7.94 22.32
CA LEU A 173 -2.73 -6.67 22.97
C LEU A 173 -2.88 -6.77 24.50
N LEU A 174 -3.76 -7.63 25.00
CA LEU A 174 -3.88 -7.88 26.44
C LEU A 174 -2.59 -8.48 27.02
N ASN A 175 -1.93 -9.38 26.30
CA ASN A 175 -0.63 -9.94 26.71
C ASN A 175 0.44 -8.86 26.74
N VAL A 176 0.52 -8.02 25.71
CA VAL A 176 1.49 -6.91 25.66
C VAL A 176 1.27 -5.91 26.81
N ILE A 177 0.01 -5.56 27.10
CA ILE A 177 -0.35 -4.65 28.19
C ILE A 177 0.00 -5.26 29.55
N SER A 178 -0.25 -6.55 29.74
CA SER A 178 0.03 -7.24 31.00
C SER A 178 1.52 -7.25 31.34
N ASP A 179 2.38 -7.32 30.31
CA ASP A 179 3.84 -7.28 30.44
C ASP A 179 4.39 -5.85 30.61
N ARG A 180 3.91 -4.90 29.79
CA ARG A 180 4.53 -3.56 29.68
C ARG A 180 3.91 -2.49 30.57
N SER A 181 2.61 -2.57 30.89
CA SER A 181 1.92 -1.54 31.68
C SER A 181 1.93 -1.85 33.18
N LYS A 182 2.14 -0.82 34.01
CA LYS A 182 2.02 -0.93 35.48
C LYS A 182 0.81 -0.19 36.04
N ASP A 183 0.05 0.50 35.19
CA ASP A 183 -1.13 1.26 35.59
C ASP A 183 -2.37 0.35 35.61
N GLU A 184 -2.77 -0.08 36.82
CA GLU A 184 -3.95 -0.94 37.01
C GLU A 184 -5.27 -0.27 36.63
N MET A 185 -5.37 1.06 36.70
CA MET A 185 -6.58 1.76 36.27
C MET A 185 -6.68 1.72 34.75
N LEU A 186 -5.59 2.01 34.05
CA LEU A 186 -5.54 1.96 32.59
C LEU A 186 -5.78 0.55 32.04
N LYS A 187 -5.25 -0.49 32.69
CA LYS A 187 -5.56 -1.90 32.38
C LYS A 187 -7.05 -2.19 32.49
N ASN A 188 -7.70 -1.73 33.55
CA ASN A 188 -9.14 -1.91 33.73
C ASN A 188 -9.94 -1.14 32.66
N GLU A 189 -9.54 0.08 32.32
CA GLU A 189 -10.17 0.82 31.23
C GLU A 189 -10.03 0.11 29.88
N TYR A 190 -8.85 -0.46 29.61
CA TYR A 190 -8.61 -1.28 28.42
C TYR A 190 -9.55 -2.48 28.37
N ILE A 191 -9.68 -3.24 29.46
CA ILE A 191 -10.56 -4.42 29.51
C ILE A 191 -12.02 -4.03 29.21
N ILE A 192 -12.50 -2.93 29.78
CA ILE A 192 -13.86 -2.43 29.52
C ILE A 192 -14.03 -2.03 28.05
N ALA A 193 -13.07 -1.26 27.51
CA ALA A 193 -13.11 -0.81 26.11
C ALA A 193 -12.99 -1.98 25.12
N SER A 194 -12.13 -2.96 25.40
CA SER A 194 -11.94 -4.18 24.63
C SER A 194 -13.23 -5.00 24.55
N ASN A 195 -13.88 -5.24 25.70
CA ASN A 195 -15.16 -5.96 25.71
C ASN A 195 -16.24 -5.25 24.89
N ALA A 196 -16.36 -3.93 25.02
CA ALA A 196 -17.33 -3.15 24.26
C ALA A 196 -17.02 -3.14 22.75
N ALA A 197 -15.74 -3.02 22.37
CA ALA A 197 -15.30 -3.06 20.98
C ALA A 197 -15.60 -4.42 20.33
N VAL A 198 -15.31 -5.51 21.04
CA VAL A 198 -15.57 -6.86 20.53
C VAL A 198 -17.08 -7.14 20.41
N GLU A 199 -17.90 -6.67 21.35
CA GLU A 199 -19.35 -6.77 21.21
C GLU A 199 -19.83 -6.01 19.96
N ALA A 200 -19.27 -4.82 19.71
CA ALA A 200 -19.59 -4.03 18.52
C ALA A 200 -19.17 -4.72 17.22
N PHE A 201 -17.96 -5.30 17.15
CA PHE A 201 -17.52 -6.08 15.99
C PHE A 201 -18.40 -7.31 15.77
N ASN A 202 -18.80 -8.02 16.82
CA ASN A 202 -19.72 -9.15 16.70
C ASN A 202 -21.10 -8.71 16.18
N LYS A 203 -21.62 -7.55 16.60
CA LYS A 203 -22.85 -6.98 16.02
C LYS A 203 -22.66 -6.61 14.54
N TYR A 204 -21.54 -6.00 14.20
CA TYR A 204 -21.20 -5.64 12.83
C TYR A 204 -21.08 -6.88 11.92
N ILE A 205 -20.41 -7.94 12.36
CA ILE A 205 -20.33 -9.22 11.64
C ILE A 205 -21.74 -9.79 11.38
N ASN A 206 -22.62 -9.77 12.38
CA ASN A 206 -24.01 -10.20 12.18
C ASN A 206 -24.77 -9.32 11.18
N PHE A 207 -24.48 -8.01 11.13
CA PHE A 207 -25.01 -7.13 10.09
C PHE A 207 -24.47 -7.51 8.70
N LEU A 208 -23.17 -7.77 8.56
CA LEU A 208 -22.55 -8.18 7.30
C LEU A 208 -23.16 -9.47 6.76
N ASP A 209 -23.42 -10.47 7.63
CA ASP A 209 -24.07 -11.72 7.24
C ASP A 209 -25.47 -11.49 6.64
N ARG A 210 -26.21 -10.49 7.14
CA ARG A 210 -27.53 -10.11 6.61
C ARG A 210 -27.45 -9.24 5.36
N ALA A 211 -26.45 -8.36 5.28
CA ALA A 211 -26.27 -7.43 4.18
C ALA A 211 -25.59 -8.06 2.96
N SER A 212 -24.88 -9.17 3.13
CA SER A 212 -24.16 -9.87 2.07
C SER A 212 -25.08 -10.29 0.92
N SER A 213 -24.72 -9.92 -0.31
CA SER A 213 -25.42 -10.35 -1.51
C SER A 213 -25.23 -11.84 -1.77
N VAL A 214 -26.24 -12.48 -2.36
CA VAL A 214 -26.11 -13.87 -2.84
C VAL A 214 -25.24 -13.93 -4.11
N GLU A 215 -25.26 -12.86 -4.92
CA GLU A 215 -24.49 -12.73 -6.16
C GLU A 215 -23.05 -12.27 -5.92
N ASP A 216 -22.15 -12.67 -6.82
CA ASP A 216 -20.70 -12.45 -6.74
C ASP A 216 -20.17 -11.35 -7.69
N LYS A 217 -21.06 -10.53 -8.27
CA LYS A 217 -20.73 -9.52 -9.30
C LYS A 217 -20.96 -8.08 -8.86
N SER A 218 -21.11 -7.82 -7.57
CA SER A 218 -21.70 -6.59 -7.05
C SER A 218 -20.73 -5.43 -6.81
N ASN A 219 -19.41 -5.61 -6.98
CA ASN A 219 -18.41 -4.54 -6.84
C ASN A 219 -17.84 -4.00 -8.17
N ILE A 220 -18.47 -4.33 -9.31
CA ILE A 220 -18.03 -3.89 -10.63
C ILE A 220 -18.23 -2.36 -10.77
N LEU A 221 -17.16 -1.62 -11.08
CA LEU A 221 -17.24 -0.17 -11.28
C LEU A 221 -17.86 0.22 -12.62
N GLY A 222 -17.61 -0.56 -13.66
CA GLY A 222 -17.90 -0.23 -15.05
C GLY A 222 -16.80 0.64 -15.69
N LYS A 223 -16.62 0.48 -17.00
CA LYS A 223 -15.53 1.11 -17.79
C LYS A 223 -15.41 2.63 -17.57
N GLU A 224 -16.52 3.36 -17.57
CA GLU A 224 -16.50 4.82 -17.39
C GLU A 224 -15.95 5.23 -16.02
N LYS A 225 -16.49 4.65 -14.94
CA LYS A 225 -16.07 4.97 -13.57
C LYS A 225 -14.65 4.48 -13.29
N PHE A 226 -14.28 3.31 -13.83
CA PHE A 226 -12.93 2.77 -13.71
C PHE A 226 -11.89 3.70 -14.38
N MET A 227 -12.13 4.13 -15.62
CA MET A 227 -11.24 5.09 -16.29
C MET A 227 -11.20 6.44 -15.57
N LYS A 228 -12.34 6.92 -15.05
CA LYS A 228 -12.39 8.14 -14.25
C LYS A 228 -11.60 8.02 -12.95
N MET A 229 -11.64 6.87 -12.29
CA MET A 229 -10.83 6.59 -11.10
C MET A 229 -9.33 6.66 -11.42
N LEU A 230 -8.88 6.04 -12.51
CA LEU A 230 -7.48 6.11 -12.94
C LEU A 230 -7.07 7.52 -13.35
N PHE A 231 -7.97 8.29 -13.98
CA PHE A 231 -7.70 9.68 -14.29
C PHE A 231 -7.55 10.54 -13.02
N VAL A 232 -8.52 10.49 -12.10
CA VAL A 232 -8.49 11.36 -10.91
C VAL A 232 -7.39 10.94 -9.92
N ASN A 233 -7.22 9.64 -9.67
CA ASN A 233 -6.28 9.18 -8.66
C ASN A 233 -4.83 9.15 -9.18
N GLU A 234 -4.64 8.90 -10.49
CA GLU A 234 -3.31 8.60 -11.05
C GLU A 234 -2.93 9.46 -12.27
N HIS A 235 -3.81 10.37 -12.73
CA HIS A 235 -3.65 11.17 -13.96
C HIS A 235 -3.34 10.33 -15.22
N ILE A 236 -4.04 9.19 -15.35
CA ILE A 236 -3.93 8.32 -16.52
C ILE A 236 -4.86 8.85 -17.63
N GLU A 237 -4.25 9.34 -18.72
CA GLU A 237 -4.94 10.05 -19.81
C GLU A 237 -5.09 9.21 -21.11
N ILE A 238 -4.73 7.93 -21.07
CA ILE A 238 -4.90 7.01 -22.21
C ILE A 238 -6.32 6.46 -22.28
N ASN A 239 -6.75 6.02 -23.46
CA ASN A 239 -8.07 5.38 -23.58
C ASN A 239 -8.02 3.92 -23.06
N PHE A 240 -9.20 3.33 -22.84
CA PHE A 240 -9.29 1.98 -22.28
C PHE A 240 -8.65 0.89 -23.14
N GLU A 241 -8.74 0.98 -24.46
CA GLU A 241 -8.13 -0.03 -25.35
C GLU A 241 -6.61 0.05 -25.29
N GLU A 242 -6.06 1.27 -25.22
CA GLU A 242 -4.62 1.50 -24.99
C GLU A 242 -4.16 1.01 -23.62
N LEU A 243 -4.96 1.24 -22.58
CA LEU A 243 -4.71 0.74 -21.22
C LEU A 243 -4.61 -0.79 -21.25
N LYS A 244 -5.66 -1.47 -21.73
CA LYS A 244 -5.70 -2.94 -21.82
C LYS A 244 -4.52 -3.49 -22.64
N ALA A 245 -4.28 -2.92 -23.82
CA ALA A 245 -3.18 -3.34 -24.70
C ALA A 245 -1.80 -3.17 -24.03
N SER A 246 -1.63 -2.18 -23.15
CA SER A 246 -0.37 -1.99 -22.43
C SER A 246 -0.08 -3.12 -21.43
N GLY A 247 -1.10 -3.59 -20.70
CA GLY A 247 -0.99 -4.73 -19.79
C GLY A 247 -0.73 -6.04 -20.54
N GLU A 248 -1.47 -6.29 -21.63
CA GLU A 248 -1.29 -7.48 -22.49
C GLU A 248 0.12 -7.53 -23.09
N LYS A 249 0.63 -6.38 -23.55
CA LYS A 249 1.98 -6.27 -24.10
C LYS A 249 3.05 -6.57 -23.07
N GLU A 250 2.91 -6.08 -21.84
CA GLU A 250 3.89 -6.33 -20.78
C GLU A 250 3.86 -7.79 -20.32
N LEU A 251 2.69 -8.38 -20.15
CA LEU A 251 2.56 -9.81 -19.85
C LEU A 251 3.23 -10.67 -20.94
N ALA A 252 2.96 -10.37 -22.22
CA ALA A 252 3.57 -11.08 -23.33
C ALA A 252 5.11 -10.91 -23.36
N ARG A 253 5.63 -9.73 -22.99
CA ARG A 253 7.08 -9.51 -22.88
C ARG A 253 7.69 -10.44 -21.83
N LEU A 254 7.11 -10.50 -20.63
CA LEU A 254 7.59 -11.32 -19.52
C LEU A 254 7.52 -12.82 -19.85
N GLN A 255 6.42 -13.28 -20.43
CA GLN A 255 6.27 -14.67 -20.89
C GLN A 255 7.32 -15.03 -21.96
N ASN A 256 7.62 -14.12 -22.88
CA ASN A 256 8.66 -14.33 -23.88
C ASN A 256 10.08 -14.34 -23.29
N GLU A 257 10.35 -13.55 -22.23
CA GLU A 257 11.62 -13.62 -21.51
C GLU A 257 11.77 -14.94 -20.74
N LEU A 258 10.69 -15.43 -20.12
CA LEU A 258 10.72 -16.70 -19.40
C LEU A 258 11.00 -17.88 -20.33
N LYS A 259 10.36 -17.91 -21.51
CA LYS A 259 10.58 -18.94 -22.55
C LYS A 259 11.99 -18.96 -23.12
N LYS A 260 12.78 -17.90 -22.94
CA LYS A 260 14.21 -17.90 -23.33
C LYS A 260 15.09 -18.63 -22.32
N ILE A 261 14.61 -18.85 -21.09
CA ILE A 261 15.35 -19.43 -19.96
C ILE A 261 14.91 -20.87 -19.69
N LEU A 262 13.61 -21.12 -19.79
CA LEU A 262 12.99 -22.42 -19.56
C LEU A 262 12.74 -23.10 -20.90
N ASP A 263 13.27 -24.31 -21.09
CA ASP A 263 12.82 -25.22 -22.15
C ASP A 263 11.62 -26.01 -21.61
N ASP A 264 10.71 -26.45 -22.47
CA ASP A 264 9.51 -27.18 -22.05
C ASP A 264 9.88 -28.49 -21.32
N ASN A 265 11.07 -29.05 -21.61
CA ASN A 265 11.56 -30.30 -21.01
C ASN A 265 12.09 -30.14 -19.57
N ASP A 266 12.46 -28.93 -19.14
CA ASP A 266 13.04 -28.67 -17.82
C ASP A 266 12.26 -27.64 -16.98
N PHE A 267 11.11 -27.19 -17.48
CA PHE A 267 10.25 -26.19 -16.83
C PHE A 267 9.86 -26.60 -15.41
N HIS A 268 9.35 -27.82 -15.23
CA HIS A 268 8.89 -28.29 -13.92
C HIS A 268 10.05 -28.43 -12.93
N ASP A 269 11.11 -29.14 -13.33
CA ASP A 269 12.30 -29.37 -12.49
C ASP A 269 12.96 -28.05 -12.05
N LYS A 270 13.05 -27.06 -12.95
CA LYS A 270 13.62 -25.74 -12.61
C LYS A 270 12.73 -24.95 -11.66
N LEU A 271 11.41 -24.99 -11.84
CA LEU A 271 10.48 -24.33 -10.90
C LEU A 271 10.52 -24.99 -9.52
N GLU A 272 10.47 -26.32 -9.46
CA GLU A 272 10.57 -27.08 -8.20
C GLU A 272 11.92 -26.79 -7.49
N SER A 273 13.01 -26.61 -8.25
CA SER A 273 14.31 -26.24 -7.69
C SER A 273 14.37 -24.85 -7.04
N LEU A 274 13.42 -23.96 -7.35
CA LEU A 274 13.26 -22.68 -6.65
C LEU A 274 12.57 -22.91 -5.32
N GLU A 275 11.49 -23.70 -5.32
CA GLU A 275 10.64 -23.90 -4.16
C GLU A 275 11.39 -24.47 -2.96
N HIS A 276 12.37 -25.36 -3.17
CA HIS A 276 13.17 -25.98 -2.11
C HIS A 276 14.41 -25.20 -1.65
N ASP A 277 14.68 -24.03 -2.25
CA ASP A 277 15.86 -23.21 -1.95
C ASP A 277 15.45 -22.03 -1.06
N HIS A 278 15.07 -22.32 0.19
CA HIS A 278 14.48 -21.37 1.12
C HIS A 278 15.13 -21.42 2.52
N PRO A 279 15.03 -20.33 3.31
CA PRO A 279 15.45 -20.34 4.71
C PRO A 279 14.60 -21.30 5.54
N SER A 280 15.11 -21.69 6.71
CA SER A 280 14.31 -22.40 7.72
C SER A 280 13.44 -21.41 8.51
N GLU A 281 12.45 -21.91 9.26
CA GLU A 281 11.66 -21.10 10.21
C GLU A 281 12.58 -20.30 11.15
N ASP A 282 13.63 -20.94 11.68
CA ASP A 282 14.58 -20.33 12.62
C ASP A 282 15.52 -19.30 11.97
N SER A 283 15.77 -19.38 10.65
CA SER A 283 16.72 -18.52 9.94
C SER A 283 16.07 -17.41 9.12
N LEU A 284 14.74 -17.44 8.89
CA LEU A 284 14.07 -16.47 8.02
C LEU A 284 14.40 -15.01 8.35
N VAL A 285 14.34 -14.63 9.64
CA VAL A 285 14.64 -13.26 10.06
C VAL A 285 16.10 -12.90 9.78
N SER A 286 17.05 -13.73 10.18
CA SER A 286 18.48 -13.43 10.00
C SER A 286 18.92 -13.49 8.53
N ASP A 287 18.36 -14.39 7.73
CA ASP A 287 18.60 -14.46 6.27
C ASP A 287 18.01 -13.24 5.55
N THR A 288 16.88 -12.72 6.04
CA THR A 288 16.31 -11.46 5.55
C THR A 288 17.20 -10.27 5.92
N GLU A 289 17.72 -10.20 7.16
CA GLU A 289 18.68 -9.17 7.57
C GLU A 289 19.95 -9.20 6.72
N ASN A 290 20.51 -10.39 6.50
CA ASN A 290 21.68 -10.60 5.63
C ASN A 290 21.42 -10.09 4.21
N THR A 291 20.23 -10.39 3.67
CA THR A 291 19.79 -9.88 2.36
C THR A 291 19.79 -8.35 2.32
N LEU A 292 19.33 -7.68 3.36
CA LEU A 292 19.36 -6.21 3.41
C LEU A 292 20.78 -5.64 3.40
N TYR A 293 21.72 -6.26 4.12
CA TYR A 293 23.13 -5.84 4.09
C TYR A 293 23.73 -5.95 2.69
N GLU A 294 23.49 -7.08 2.00
CA GLU A 294 23.93 -7.28 0.61
C GLU A 294 23.34 -6.25 -0.36
N LEU A 295 22.04 -5.91 -0.19
CA LEU A 295 21.37 -4.89 -0.99
C LEU A 295 22.01 -3.51 -0.79
N ILE A 296 22.25 -3.11 0.45
CA ILE A 296 22.88 -1.82 0.78
C ILE A 296 24.29 -1.74 0.15
N GLU A 297 25.10 -2.79 0.28
CA GLU A 297 26.42 -2.84 -0.32
C GLU A 297 26.36 -2.73 -1.84
N PHE A 298 25.46 -3.49 -2.48
CA PHE A 298 25.30 -3.48 -3.93
C PHE A 298 24.85 -2.11 -4.45
N ILE A 299 23.88 -1.47 -3.78
CA ILE A 299 23.36 -0.15 -4.13
C ILE A 299 24.46 0.91 -4.04
N ARG A 300 25.22 0.92 -2.94
CA ARG A 300 26.32 1.87 -2.73
C ARG A 300 27.44 1.66 -3.75
N LYS A 301 27.86 0.40 -3.98
CA LYS A 301 28.92 0.06 -4.93
C LYS A 301 28.59 0.46 -6.36
N ASN A 302 27.34 0.25 -6.78
CA ASN A 302 26.89 0.52 -8.15
C ASN A 302 26.29 1.92 -8.34
N ASN A 303 26.29 2.76 -7.30
CA ASN A 303 25.73 4.12 -7.34
C ASN A 303 24.28 4.12 -7.87
N ILE A 304 23.40 3.28 -7.30
CA ILE A 304 22.04 3.10 -7.83
C ILE A 304 21.11 4.23 -7.37
N VAL A 305 21.10 4.53 -6.08
CA VAL A 305 20.31 5.60 -5.45
C VAL A 305 21.00 6.00 -4.16
N ASN A 306 20.84 7.24 -3.72
CA ASN A 306 21.29 7.69 -2.42
C ASN A 306 20.53 6.96 -1.31
N LEU A 307 21.31 6.30 -0.45
CA LEU A 307 20.84 5.82 0.84
C LEU A 307 21.29 6.83 1.90
N PRO A 308 20.38 7.33 2.76
CA PRO A 308 20.75 8.15 3.90
C PRO A 308 21.81 7.45 4.78
N GLU A 309 22.53 8.26 5.57
CA GLU A 309 23.56 7.73 6.48
C GLU A 309 22.93 6.85 7.58
N GLU A 310 21.81 7.29 8.13
CA GLU A 310 21.04 6.56 9.14
C GLU A 310 20.02 5.64 8.46
N LEU A 311 20.24 4.33 8.61
CA LEU A 311 19.34 3.28 8.15
C LEU A 311 18.88 2.50 9.39
N ASN A 312 17.59 2.59 9.72
CA ASN A 312 17.00 1.95 10.90
C ASN A 312 15.79 1.09 10.49
N CYS A 313 16.05 0.17 9.56
CA CYS A 313 15.10 -0.86 9.14
C CYS A 313 15.35 -2.13 9.96
N ILE A 314 14.40 -2.45 10.84
CA ILE A 314 14.45 -3.59 11.76
C ILE A 314 13.64 -4.73 11.14
N VAL A 315 14.30 -5.84 10.83
CA VAL A 315 13.60 -7.04 10.37
C VAL A 315 13.01 -7.77 11.58
N THR A 316 11.74 -8.13 11.53
CA THR A 316 11.10 -8.82 12.65
C THR A 316 9.90 -9.66 12.22
N GLU A 317 9.46 -10.58 13.09
CA GLU A 317 8.27 -11.38 12.86
C GLU A 317 7.04 -10.46 12.78
N MET A 318 6.22 -10.66 11.76
CA MET A 318 4.92 -10.01 11.67
C MET A 318 4.07 -10.39 12.88
N PRO A 319 3.59 -9.42 13.67
CA PRO A 319 2.68 -9.73 14.77
C PRO A 319 1.44 -10.46 14.23
N ARG A 320 0.92 -11.46 14.97
CA ARG A 320 -0.20 -12.30 14.51
C ARG A 320 -1.45 -11.49 14.16
N TYR A 321 -1.74 -10.42 14.89
CA TYR A 321 -2.84 -9.50 14.57
C TYR A 321 -2.69 -8.74 13.24
N MET A 322 -1.49 -8.73 12.65
CA MET A 322 -1.19 -8.13 11.35
C MET A 322 -0.99 -9.18 10.25
N ASN A 323 -1.38 -10.44 10.48
CA ASN A 323 -1.20 -11.54 9.53
C ASN A 323 -2.12 -11.40 8.28
N PHE A 324 -1.86 -10.39 7.44
CA PHE A 324 -2.59 -10.07 6.21
C PHE A 324 -1.73 -10.21 4.94
N GLY A 325 -0.48 -10.66 5.06
CA GLY A 325 0.44 -10.85 3.94
C GLY A 325 1.72 -11.60 4.32
N PHE A 326 2.60 -11.83 3.34
CA PHE A 326 3.87 -12.55 3.53
C PHE A 326 4.94 -11.70 4.19
N ALA A 327 5.08 -10.46 3.73
CA ALA A 327 5.96 -9.48 4.30
C ALA A 327 5.34 -8.09 4.13
N ALA A 328 5.77 -7.14 4.94
CA ALA A 328 5.30 -5.76 4.83
C ALA A 328 6.31 -4.77 5.41
N MET A 329 6.50 -3.66 4.73
CA MET A 329 7.25 -2.53 5.24
C MET A 329 6.36 -1.55 6.02
N ASN A 330 6.69 -1.32 7.29
CA ASN A 330 6.10 -0.25 8.11
C ASN A 330 7.14 0.86 8.34
N THR A 331 7.25 1.78 7.38
CA THR A 331 8.21 2.90 7.45
C THR A 331 7.72 3.99 8.39
N ALA A 332 8.61 4.60 9.16
CA ALA A 332 8.29 5.77 9.99
C ALA A 332 7.70 6.92 9.12
N GLY A 333 6.63 7.53 9.62
CA GLY A 333 5.97 8.64 8.94
C GLY A 333 6.89 9.87 8.79
N PRO A 334 6.62 10.75 7.83
CA PRO A 334 7.45 11.92 7.52
C PRO A 334 7.64 12.93 8.65
N PHE A 335 6.76 12.91 9.66
CA PHE A 335 6.81 13.81 10.82
C PHE A 335 7.07 13.07 12.14
N GLU A 336 7.33 11.77 12.07
CA GLU A 336 7.65 10.93 13.23
C GLU A 336 9.00 11.34 13.84
N LYS A 337 9.10 11.22 15.15
CA LYS A 337 10.36 11.47 15.88
C LYS A 337 11.23 10.22 15.95
N SER A 338 10.62 9.04 16.01
CA SER A 338 11.36 7.78 15.90
C SER A 338 11.82 7.55 14.45
N SER A 339 13.04 7.05 14.28
CA SER A 339 13.55 6.60 12.98
C SER A 339 13.25 5.12 12.72
N GLU A 340 12.73 4.40 13.73
CA GLU A 340 12.45 2.98 13.67
C GLU A 340 11.40 2.66 12.61
N SER A 341 11.80 1.78 11.72
CA SER A 341 10.96 1.27 10.65
C SER A 341 11.07 -0.26 10.67
N PHE A 342 9.96 -0.95 10.46
CA PHE A 342 9.91 -2.40 10.64
C PHE A 342 9.65 -3.08 9.31
N TYR A 343 10.54 -4.00 8.92
CA TYR A 343 10.30 -4.91 7.83
C TYR A 343 9.82 -6.24 8.41
N TYR A 344 8.51 -6.45 8.34
CA TYR A 344 7.86 -7.63 8.88
C TYR A 344 7.97 -8.80 7.90
N VAL A 345 8.36 -9.97 8.40
CA VAL A 345 8.28 -11.26 7.69
C VAL A 345 7.38 -12.22 8.47
N ASN A 346 6.54 -12.96 7.76
CA ASN A 346 5.51 -13.77 8.38
C ASN A 346 5.95 -15.23 8.55
N LEU A 347 6.16 -15.66 9.78
CA LEU A 347 6.55 -17.03 10.13
C LEU A 347 5.34 -17.97 10.05
N PRO A 348 5.56 -19.28 9.78
CA PRO A 348 4.50 -20.27 9.88
C PRO A 348 3.84 -20.27 11.26
N GLU A 349 2.52 -20.47 11.30
CA GLU A 349 1.82 -20.57 12.58
C GLU A 349 2.28 -21.81 13.37
N LYS A 350 2.35 -21.65 14.69
CA LYS A 350 2.89 -22.67 15.60
C LYS A 350 2.10 -23.98 15.62
N ASP A 351 0.82 -23.93 15.26
CA ASP A 351 -0.09 -25.08 15.24
C ASP A 351 -0.23 -25.74 13.86
N TRP A 352 0.46 -25.25 12.84
CA TRP A 352 0.50 -25.88 11.53
C TRP A 352 1.32 -27.18 11.55
N ASP A 353 0.89 -28.16 10.76
CA ASP A 353 1.67 -29.36 10.52
C ASP A 353 2.91 -29.09 9.65
N GLU A 354 3.91 -29.98 9.73
CA GLU A 354 5.18 -29.82 9.02
C GLU A 354 5.02 -29.63 7.50
N LYS A 355 4.00 -30.26 6.91
CA LYS A 355 3.75 -30.14 5.47
C LYS A 355 3.31 -28.72 5.14
N LYS A 356 2.36 -28.17 5.89
CA LYS A 356 1.86 -26.81 5.69
C LYS A 356 2.92 -25.75 6.02
N LYS A 357 3.77 -26.02 7.03
CA LYS A 357 4.93 -25.18 7.33
C LYS A 357 5.91 -25.13 6.17
N GLU A 358 6.28 -26.29 5.63
CA GLU A 358 7.15 -26.38 4.46
C GLU A 358 6.55 -25.66 3.26
N GLU A 359 5.27 -25.92 2.92
CA GLU A 359 4.54 -25.23 1.85
C GLU A 359 4.50 -23.70 2.02
N TRP A 360 4.52 -23.20 3.26
CA TRP A 360 4.61 -21.77 3.52
C TRP A 360 6.02 -21.22 3.29
N MET A 361 7.04 -21.94 3.75
CA MET A 361 8.43 -21.50 3.64
C MET A 361 8.93 -21.45 2.19
N THR A 362 8.39 -22.26 1.29
CA THR A 362 8.72 -22.18 -0.16
C THR A 362 8.39 -20.81 -0.77
N GLN A 363 7.46 -20.06 -0.17
CA GLN A 363 7.12 -18.69 -0.61
C GLN A 363 8.22 -17.67 -0.28
N PHE A 364 9.13 -18.02 0.65
CA PHE A 364 10.32 -17.25 0.98
C PHE A 364 11.59 -17.83 0.39
N ASN A 365 11.51 -18.64 -0.68
CA ASN A 365 12.72 -19.09 -1.37
C ASN A 365 13.65 -17.92 -1.70
N PHE A 366 14.97 -18.13 -1.64
CA PHE A 366 15.96 -17.05 -1.65
C PHE A 366 15.80 -16.08 -2.84
N PRO A 367 15.53 -16.53 -4.08
CA PRO A 367 15.17 -15.64 -5.19
C PRO A 367 13.99 -14.70 -4.87
N ILE A 368 12.90 -15.23 -4.33
CA ILE A 368 11.70 -14.47 -3.97
C ILE A 368 11.96 -13.58 -2.74
N LEU A 369 12.61 -14.09 -1.69
CA LEU A 369 12.96 -13.32 -0.50
C LEU A 369 13.78 -12.06 -0.85
N LYS A 370 14.72 -12.20 -1.78
CA LYS A 370 15.52 -11.08 -2.30
C LYS A 370 14.65 -10.05 -3.02
N LEU A 371 13.69 -10.49 -3.84
CA LEU A 371 12.78 -9.59 -4.55
C LEU A 371 11.82 -8.87 -3.62
N ILE A 372 11.25 -9.57 -2.63
CA ILE A 372 10.43 -8.97 -1.58
C ILE A 372 11.27 -7.95 -0.80
N SER A 373 12.52 -8.27 -0.46
CA SER A 373 13.42 -7.35 0.25
C SER A 373 13.83 -6.15 -0.60
N ILE A 374 13.92 -6.31 -1.93
CA ILE A 374 14.07 -5.19 -2.87
C ILE A 374 12.82 -4.30 -2.84
N HIS A 375 11.64 -4.90 -2.94
CA HIS A 375 10.35 -4.22 -3.00
C HIS A 375 10.04 -3.43 -1.73
N GLU A 376 10.16 -4.09 -0.57
CA GLU A 376 9.78 -3.54 0.73
C GLU A 376 10.86 -2.60 1.30
N ALA A 377 12.15 -2.94 1.12
CA ALA A 377 13.24 -2.20 1.76
C ALA A 377 14.14 -1.43 0.76
N TYR A 378 15.11 -2.12 0.13
CA TYR A 378 16.19 -1.46 -0.59
C TYR A 378 16.34 -1.96 -2.05
N PRO A 379 16.21 -1.11 -3.09
CA PRO A 379 15.91 0.32 -3.05
C PRO A 379 14.40 0.65 -3.13
N GLY A 380 13.50 -0.26 -2.77
CA GLY A 380 12.03 -0.08 -2.87
C GLY A 380 11.41 0.88 -1.85
N HIS A 381 10.33 0.45 -1.17
CA HIS A 381 9.48 1.32 -0.35
C HIS A 381 10.25 2.07 0.74
N TYR A 382 11.04 1.37 1.57
CA TYR A 382 11.78 2.03 2.66
C TYR A 382 12.71 3.12 2.13
N THR A 383 13.46 2.83 1.06
CA THR A 383 14.37 3.81 0.43
C THR A 383 13.62 5.00 -0.14
N HIS A 384 12.48 4.77 -0.79
CA HIS A 384 11.63 5.83 -1.33
C HIS A 384 11.12 6.75 -0.21
N PHE A 385 10.55 6.17 0.85
CA PHE A 385 10.00 6.95 1.96
C PHE A 385 11.07 7.69 2.75
N LEU A 386 12.24 7.09 2.99
CA LEU A 386 13.36 7.79 3.63
C LEU A 386 13.76 9.06 2.85
N ASN A 387 13.95 8.94 1.53
CA ASN A 387 14.32 10.07 0.70
C ASN A 387 13.19 11.11 0.59
N SER A 388 11.94 10.67 0.47
CA SER A 388 10.75 11.54 0.50
C SER A 388 10.69 12.35 1.80
N ASN A 389 10.90 11.70 2.94
CA ASN A 389 10.84 12.33 4.26
C ASN A 389 11.88 13.48 4.37
N LEU A 390 13.05 13.33 3.76
CA LEU A 390 14.12 14.32 3.78
C LEU A 390 13.92 15.49 2.80
N HIS A 391 13.29 15.25 1.65
CA HIS A 391 13.37 16.19 0.52
C HIS A 391 12.03 16.71 0.00
N ALA A 392 10.95 15.96 0.20
CA ALA A 392 9.65 16.30 -0.39
C ALA A 392 8.93 17.41 0.39
N SER A 393 8.04 18.11 -0.30
CA SER A 393 7.10 19.06 0.31
C SER A 393 6.07 18.33 1.19
N ASP A 394 5.52 19.01 2.20
CA ASP A 394 4.53 18.42 3.10
C ASP A 394 3.30 17.87 2.35
N ILE A 395 2.83 18.55 1.30
CA ILE A 395 1.70 18.07 0.50
C ILE A 395 2.00 16.73 -0.17
N SER A 396 3.21 16.56 -0.73
CA SER A 396 3.63 15.31 -1.41
C SER A 396 4.04 14.19 -0.47
N LYS A 397 4.28 14.51 0.80
CA LYS A 397 4.49 13.55 1.90
C LYS A 397 3.17 12.96 2.39
N ILE A 398 2.10 13.75 2.34
CA ILE A 398 0.78 13.41 2.89
C ILE A 398 -0.09 12.70 1.86
N PHE A 399 -0.07 13.16 0.61
CA PHE A 399 -0.92 12.60 -0.44
C PHE A 399 -0.09 11.74 -1.41
N MET A 400 -0.50 10.48 -1.56
CA MET A 400 0.30 9.46 -2.24
C MET A 400 -0.45 8.80 -3.38
N SER A 401 0.20 8.76 -4.55
CA SER A 401 -0.27 8.06 -5.75
C SER A 401 0.07 6.59 -5.62
N TYR A 402 -0.92 5.71 -5.81
CA TYR A 402 -0.73 4.28 -5.66
C TYR A 402 0.22 3.75 -6.74
N SER A 403 0.05 4.23 -7.99
CA SER A 403 0.94 3.84 -9.09
C SER A 403 2.37 4.36 -8.93
N TYR A 404 2.58 5.53 -8.32
CA TYR A 404 3.93 6.07 -8.12
C TYR A 404 4.73 5.23 -7.12
N VAL A 405 4.09 4.89 -5.99
CA VAL A 405 4.70 4.11 -4.89
C VAL A 405 4.99 2.68 -5.33
N GLU A 406 3.97 1.97 -5.83
CA GLU A 406 4.12 0.57 -6.24
C GLU A 406 4.90 0.42 -7.53
N GLY A 407 4.75 1.38 -8.44
CA GLY A 407 5.50 1.41 -9.69
C GLY A 407 7.00 1.56 -9.45
N TRP A 408 7.41 2.34 -8.44
CA TRP A 408 8.80 2.43 -8.01
C TRP A 408 9.31 1.08 -7.48
N ALA A 409 8.66 0.53 -6.46
CA ALA A 409 9.09 -0.73 -5.86
C ALA A 409 9.16 -1.86 -6.91
N HIS A 410 8.12 -2.00 -7.73
CA HIS A 410 8.07 -3.00 -8.79
C HIS A 410 9.10 -2.76 -9.94
N TYR A 411 9.43 -1.50 -10.24
CA TYR A 411 10.52 -1.18 -11.15
C TYR A 411 11.88 -1.60 -10.58
N THR A 412 12.11 -1.39 -9.28
CA THR A 412 13.40 -1.70 -8.66
C THR A 412 13.71 -3.19 -8.63
N GLU A 413 12.70 -4.06 -8.50
CA GLU A 413 12.86 -5.52 -8.60
C GLU A 413 13.55 -5.94 -9.90
N GLU A 414 12.99 -5.55 -11.05
CA GLU A 414 13.55 -5.92 -12.36
C GLU A 414 14.89 -5.21 -12.59
N MET A 415 15.00 -3.93 -12.23
CA MET A 415 16.21 -3.14 -12.41
C MET A 415 17.41 -3.70 -11.63
N MET A 416 17.22 -4.12 -10.38
CA MET A 416 18.31 -4.68 -9.56
C MET A 416 18.84 -5.98 -10.17
N ILE A 417 17.93 -6.85 -10.65
CA ILE A 417 18.32 -8.08 -11.34
C ILE A 417 19.04 -7.78 -12.66
N GLU A 418 18.56 -6.80 -13.45
CA GLU A 418 19.22 -6.36 -14.70
C GLU A 418 20.62 -5.79 -14.46
N LEU A 419 20.85 -5.13 -13.33
CA LEU A 419 22.18 -4.64 -12.93
C LEU A 419 23.11 -5.74 -12.40
N GLY A 420 22.62 -6.98 -12.28
CA GLY A 420 23.41 -8.14 -11.87
C GLY A 420 23.42 -8.40 -10.36
N TYR A 421 22.47 -7.84 -9.60
CA TYR A 421 22.25 -8.29 -8.22
C TYR A 421 21.91 -9.79 -8.23
N SER A 422 22.52 -10.56 -7.34
CA SER A 422 22.51 -12.05 -7.35
C SER A 422 23.24 -12.72 -8.53
N GLY A 423 24.23 -12.04 -9.12
CA GLY A 423 25.27 -12.70 -9.92
C GLY A 423 24.82 -13.26 -11.27
N ASN A 424 23.70 -12.77 -11.81
CA ASN A 424 23.05 -13.29 -13.03
C ASN A 424 22.65 -14.78 -12.94
N ASP A 425 22.36 -15.26 -11.74
CA ASP A 425 21.80 -16.59 -11.55
C ASP A 425 20.41 -16.70 -12.23
N PHE A 426 20.20 -17.81 -12.95
CA PHE A 426 18.96 -18.06 -13.67
C PHE A 426 17.76 -18.14 -12.73
N LYS A 427 17.95 -18.65 -11.49
CA LYS A 427 16.88 -18.73 -10.49
C LYS A 427 16.33 -17.35 -10.13
N SER A 428 17.22 -16.38 -9.89
CA SER A 428 16.85 -15.00 -9.58
C SER A 428 16.09 -14.34 -10.72
N LYS A 429 16.51 -14.62 -11.98
CA LYS A 429 15.79 -14.11 -13.16
C LYS A 429 14.42 -14.75 -13.33
N ILE A 430 14.27 -16.07 -13.09
CA ILE A 430 12.96 -16.73 -13.14
C ILE A 430 12.04 -16.20 -12.06
N GLY A 431 12.50 -16.13 -10.80
CA GLY A 431 11.70 -15.58 -9.69
C GLY A 431 11.18 -14.18 -10.00
N MET A 432 12.04 -13.30 -10.54
CA MET A 432 11.64 -11.95 -10.94
C MET A 432 10.55 -11.95 -12.01
N LEU A 433 10.69 -12.80 -13.03
CA LEU A 433 9.71 -12.92 -14.09
C LEU A 433 8.36 -13.44 -13.57
N LEU A 434 8.36 -14.43 -12.67
CA LEU A 434 7.14 -14.97 -12.05
C LEU A 434 6.43 -13.88 -11.23
N GLU A 435 7.16 -13.19 -10.35
CA GLU A 435 6.61 -12.10 -9.54
C GLU A 435 6.03 -10.98 -10.41
N ALA A 436 6.73 -10.59 -11.48
CA ALA A 436 6.27 -9.58 -12.42
C ALA A 436 5.04 -10.01 -13.22
N MET A 437 4.94 -11.30 -13.58
CA MET A 437 3.74 -11.84 -14.23
C MET A 437 2.54 -11.83 -13.29
N ILE A 438 2.71 -12.11 -11.99
CA ILE A 438 1.64 -11.93 -10.99
C ILE A 438 1.13 -10.49 -11.05
N ARG A 439 1.99 -9.47 -10.99
CA ARG A 439 1.56 -8.05 -11.05
C ARG A 439 0.89 -7.69 -12.37
N CYS A 440 1.30 -8.29 -13.49
CA CYS A 440 0.60 -8.15 -14.77
C CYS A 440 -0.77 -8.85 -14.77
N CYS A 441 -0.92 -10.00 -14.11
CA CYS A 441 -2.21 -10.64 -13.92
C CYS A 441 -3.13 -9.79 -13.05
N ARG A 442 -2.63 -9.16 -11.97
CA ARG A 442 -3.37 -8.18 -11.15
C ARG A 442 -3.94 -7.05 -12.02
N TYR A 443 -3.13 -6.52 -12.93
CA TYR A 443 -3.53 -5.52 -13.92
C TYR A 443 -4.70 -5.98 -14.79
N MET A 444 -4.56 -7.16 -15.40
CA MET A 444 -5.57 -7.69 -16.33
C MET A 444 -6.85 -8.13 -15.61
N VAL A 445 -6.73 -8.65 -14.39
CA VAL A 445 -7.86 -9.04 -13.54
C VAL A 445 -8.63 -7.82 -13.05
N ALA A 446 -7.95 -6.72 -12.69
CA ALA A 446 -8.63 -5.47 -12.34
C ALA A 446 -9.52 -4.97 -13.49
N ILE A 447 -9.00 -4.98 -14.72
CA ILE A 447 -9.79 -4.65 -15.93
C ILE A 447 -10.91 -5.67 -16.13
N GLY A 448 -10.58 -6.96 -16.07
CA GLY A 448 -11.51 -8.06 -16.30
C GLY A 448 -12.73 -7.98 -15.38
N ILE A 449 -12.51 -7.88 -14.07
CA ILE A 449 -13.59 -7.86 -13.08
C ILE A 449 -14.36 -6.55 -13.16
N HIS A 450 -13.67 -5.40 -13.09
CA HIS A 450 -14.34 -4.11 -12.91
C HIS A 450 -14.90 -3.51 -14.20
N CYS A 451 -14.50 -4.01 -15.37
CA CYS A 451 -14.95 -3.47 -16.66
C CYS A 451 -15.57 -4.50 -17.61
N GLU A 452 -15.14 -5.77 -17.55
CA GLU A 452 -15.49 -6.78 -18.57
C GLU A 452 -16.33 -7.94 -18.01
N GLY A 453 -16.66 -7.93 -16.72
CA GLY A 453 -17.55 -8.90 -16.10
C GLY A 453 -16.93 -10.26 -15.80
N MET A 454 -15.59 -10.34 -15.77
CA MET A 454 -14.83 -11.50 -15.29
C MET A 454 -15.26 -11.85 -13.86
N SER A 455 -15.53 -13.13 -13.61
CA SER A 455 -15.82 -13.67 -12.29
C SER A 455 -14.55 -13.97 -11.49
N GLU A 456 -14.67 -14.10 -10.17
CA GLU A 456 -13.58 -14.51 -9.27
C GLU A 456 -12.93 -15.84 -9.72
N GLN A 457 -13.75 -16.80 -10.18
CA GLN A 457 -13.27 -18.08 -10.70
C GLN A 457 -12.49 -17.93 -12.01
N GLU A 458 -12.95 -17.10 -12.95
CA GLU A 458 -12.20 -16.81 -14.19
C GLU A 458 -10.90 -16.05 -13.90
N ALA A 459 -10.90 -15.16 -12.91
CA ALA A 459 -9.70 -14.46 -12.45
C ALA A 459 -8.69 -15.44 -11.83
N LYS A 460 -9.15 -16.40 -11.00
CA LYS A 460 -8.31 -17.47 -10.46
C LYS A 460 -7.66 -18.28 -11.59
N GLU A 461 -8.46 -18.72 -12.56
CA GLU A 461 -7.95 -19.44 -13.74
C GLU A 461 -6.96 -18.60 -14.55
N TYR A 462 -7.16 -17.28 -14.61
CA TYR A 462 -6.25 -16.36 -15.27
C TYR A 462 -4.87 -16.32 -14.58
N PHE A 463 -4.82 -16.26 -13.24
CA PHE A 463 -3.58 -16.31 -12.46
C PHE A 463 -2.85 -17.64 -12.63
N ILE A 464 -3.57 -18.78 -12.51
CA ILE A 464 -2.98 -20.11 -12.72
C ILE A 464 -2.35 -20.21 -14.11
N LYS A 465 -3.09 -19.79 -15.13
CA LYS A 465 -2.65 -19.92 -16.54
C LYS A 465 -1.47 -19.02 -16.88
N ASN A 466 -1.46 -17.78 -16.39
CA ASN A 466 -0.52 -16.75 -16.86
C ASN A 466 0.63 -16.45 -15.90
N ALA A 467 0.49 -16.82 -14.62
CA ALA A 467 1.49 -16.62 -13.59
C ALA A 467 1.90 -17.91 -12.85
N PHE A 468 1.40 -19.07 -13.29
CA PHE A 468 1.78 -20.40 -12.76
C PHE A 468 1.54 -20.57 -11.25
N MET A 469 0.56 -19.84 -10.71
CA MET A 469 0.20 -19.90 -9.29
C MET A 469 -0.54 -21.20 -8.96
N THR A 470 -0.43 -21.65 -7.71
CA THR A 470 -1.26 -22.73 -7.17
C THR A 470 -2.71 -22.28 -7.00
N GLU A 471 -3.66 -23.22 -6.91
CA GLU A 471 -5.08 -22.86 -6.79
C GLU A 471 -5.39 -21.98 -5.58
N THR A 472 -4.74 -22.24 -4.44
CA THR A 472 -4.97 -21.51 -3.19
C THR A 472 -4.50 -20.06 -3.29
N THR A 473 -3.28 -19.82 -3.75
CA THR A 473 -2.74 -18.46 -3.87
C THR A 473 -3.42 -17.69 -5.01
N ALA A 474 -3.74 -18.37 -6.12
CA ALA A 474 -4.50 -17.77 -7.22
C ALA A 474 -5.91 -17.34 -6.80
N LEU A 475 -6.56 -18.09 -5.89
CA LEU A 475 -7.87 -17.69 -5.36
C LEU A 475 -7.74 -16.43 -4.51
N GLN A 476 -6.76 -16.34 -3.62
CA GLN A 476 -6.53 -15.14 -2.79
C GLN A 476 -6.29 -13.89 -3.65
N GLU A 477 -5.48 -14.01 -4.70
CA GLU A 477 -5.23 -12.91 -5.65
C GLU A 477 -6.49 -12.52 -6.44
N ALA A 478 -7.29 -13.50 -6.86
CA ALA A 478 -8.56 -13.26 -7.53
C ALA A 478 -9.59 -12.55 -6.63
N GLU A 479 -9.69 -12.97 -5.37
CA GLU A 479 -10.53 -12.34 -4.35
C GLU A 479 -10.11 -10.88 -4.11
N ARG A 480 -8.80 -10.62 -4.01
CA ARG A 480 -8.26 -9.26 -3.92
C ARG A 480 -8.61 -8.42 -5.14
N GLY A 481 -8.48 -8.95 -6.34
CA GLY A 481 -8.90 -8.27 -7.56
C GLY A 481 -10.38 -7.84 -7.54
N ALA A 482 -11.24 -8.59 -6.85
CA ALA A 482 -12.66 -8.26 -6.76
C ALA A 482 -12.95 -7.07 -5.82
N PHE A 483 -12.12 -6.81 -4.80
CA PHE A 483 -12.31 -5.68 -3.88
C PHE A 483 -11.38 -4.49 -4.11
N ASP A 484 -10.26 -4.69 -4.81
CA ASP A 484 -9.26 -3.67 -5.12
C ASP A 484 -9.29 -3.31 -6.62
N PRO A 485 -10.07 -2.30 -7.04
CA PRO A 485 -10.02 -1.83 -8.43
C PRO A 485 -8.69 -1.15 -8.79
N GLY A 486 -7.89 -0.72 -7.79
CA GLY A 486 -6.58 -0.11 -7.97
C GLY A 486 -5.45 -1.11 -8.23
N TYR A 487 -5.75 -2.42 -8.23
CA TYR A 487 -4.76 -3.50 -8.36
C TYR A 487 -3.90 -3.45 -9.63
N ILE A 488 -4.34 -2.66 -10.61
CA ILE A 488 -3.62 -2.29 -11.83
C ILE A 488 -2.34 -1.48 -11.61
N ASN A 489 -2.25 -0.77 -10.48
CA ASN A 489 -1.28 0.29 -10.27
C ASN A 489 0.19 -0.16 -10.16
N TYR A 490 0.45 -1.42 -9.77
CA TYR A 490 1.81 -1.99 -9.73
C TYR A 490 2.49 -1.95 -11.11
N THR A 491 1.94 -2.71 -12.06
CA THR A 491 2.47 -2.79 -13.43
C THR A 491 2.26 -1.48 -14.18
N LEU A 492 1.12 -0.80 -13.99
CA LEU A 492 0.86 0.49 -14.60
C LEU A 492 1.94 1.51 -14.22
N GLY A 493 2.22 1.62 -12.93
CA GLY A 493 3.23 2.54 -12.41
C GLY A 493 4.62 2.23 -12.95
N LYS A 494 5.01 0.95 -12.96
CA LYS A 494 6.29 0.52 -13.53
C LYS A 494 6.43 0.88 -15.02
N ILE A 495 5.38 0.68 -15.82
CA ILE A 495 5.36 1.06 -17.24
C ILE A 495 5.59 2.57 -17.39
N TYR A 496 4.88 3.39 -16.60
CA TYR A 496 5.01 4.84 -16.64
C TYR A 496 6.39 5.32 -16.17
N LEU A 497 6.96 4.71 -15.13
CA LEU A 497 8.29 5.03 -14.65
C LEU A 497 9.38 4.67 -15.67
N ARG A 498 9.27 3.52 -16.34
CA ARG A 498 10.18 3.14 -17.44
C ARG A 498 10.12 4.15 -18.58
N LYS A 499 8.92 4.53 -19.02
CA LYS A 499 8.74 5.58 -20.03
C LYS A 499 9.31 6.93 -19.57
N PHE A 500 9.14 7.27 -18.30
CA PHE A 500 9.71 8.49 -17.73
C PHE A 500 11.24 8.45 -17.70
N LYS A 501 11.84 7.31 -17.35
CA LYS A 501 13.29 7.11 -17.45
C LYS A 501 13.77 7.34 -18.88
N ASP A 502 13.11 6.73 -19.87
CA ASP A 502 13.49 6.87 -21.28
C ASP A 502 13.42 8.33 -21.75
N ASP A 503 12.32 9.03 -21.45
CA ASP A 503 12.14 10.44 -21.81
C ASP A 503 13.14 11.36 -21.09
N TYR A 504 13.50 11.04 -19.84
CA TYR A 504 14.52 11.76 -19.07
C TYR A 504 15.89 11.66 -19.75
N PHE A 505 16.33 10.45 -20.09
CA PHE A 505 17.61 10.26 -20.78
C PHE A 505 17.59 10.78 -22.22
N GLN A 506 16.45 10.75 -22.91
CA GLN A 506 16.31 11.40 -24.21
C GLN A 506 16.51 12.92 -24.11
N LYS A 507 16.01 13.55 -23.03
CA LYS A 507 16.12 15.01 -22.83
C LYS A 507 17.50 15.44 -22.34
N PHE A 508 18.07 14.74 -21.37
CA PHE A 508 19.28 15.18 -20.67
C PHE A 508 20.56 14.47 -21.13
N GLY A 509 20.44 13.34 -21.84
CA GLY A 509 21.57 12.56 -22.37
C GLY A 509 22.58 12.12 -21.31
N ASP A 510 23.83 11.93 -21.74
CA ASP A 510 24.94 11.42 -20.91
C ASP A 510 25.38 12.36 -19.77
N SER A 511 24.77 13.55 -19.65
CA SER A 511 25.02 14.48 -18.54
C SER A 511 24.41 14.02 -17.21
N LYS A 512 23.53 13.02 -17.26
CA LYS A 512 22.84 12.45 -16.10
C LYS A 512 23.15 10.97 -15.99
N THR A 513 23.23 10.51 -14.75
CA THR A 513 23.43 9.10 -14.40
C THR A 513 22.09 8.45 -14.02
N LEU A 514 22.08 7.12 -13.92
CA LEU A 514 20.95 6.38 -13.36
C LEU A 514 20.64 6.84 -11.92
N LYS A 515 21.69 7.12 -11.15
CA LYS A 515 21.56 7.66 -9.79
C LYS A 515 20.84 9.00 -9.76
N ASP A 516 21.21 9.93 -10.65
CA ASP A 516 20.57 11.25 -10.72
C ASP A 516 19.07 11.13 -11.02
N PHE A 517 18.70 10.16 -11.87
CA PHE A 517 17.29 9.87 -12.14
C PHE A 517 16.59 9.29 -10.92
N HIS A 518 17.17 8.28 -10.27
CA HIS A 518 16.56 7.64 -9.10
C HIS A 518 16.43 8.59 -7.91
N ASP A 519 17.49 9.33 -7.55
CA ASP A 519 17.47 10.32 -6.45
C ASP A 519 16.37 11.35 -6.65
N MET A 520 16.22 11.82 -7.90
CA MET A 520 15.15 12.73 -8.27
C MET A 520 13.78 12.09 -8.03
N ILE A 521 13.53 10.87 -8.53
CA ILE A 521 12.23 10.20 -8.37
C ILE A 521 11.83 10.05 -6.90
N VAL A 522 12.74 9.55 -6.06
CA VAL A 522 12.43 9.30 -4.63
C VAL A 522 12.35 10.59 -3.80
N SER A 523 12.95 11.69 -4.26
CA SER A 523 12.90 13.00 -3.57
C SER A 523 11.61 13.77 -3.76
N LEU A 524 10.77 13.41 -4.75
CA LEU A 524 9.52 14.11 -5.05
C LEU A 524 8.38 13.75 -4.08
N GLY A 525 8.57 12.81 -3.16
CA GLY A 525 7.46 12.23 -2.42
C GLY A 525 6.68 11.27 -3.32
N CYS A 526 5.35 11.32 -3.26
CA CYS A 526 4.50 10.37 -3.97
C CYS A 526 3.44 11.04 -4.89
N PRO A 527 3.81 12.00 -5.76
CA PRO A 527 2.86 12.61 -6.69
C PRO A 527 2.43 11.60 -7.77
N THR A 528 1.43 11.92 -8.59
CA THR A 528 1.20 11.14 -9.81
C THR A 528 2.35 11.30 -10.80
N TYR A 529 2.59 10.31 -11.67
CA TYR A 529 3.62 10.40 -12.70
C TYR A 529 3.45 11.61 -13.62
N ARG A 530 2.21 12.08 -13.87
CA ARG A 530 1.95 13.29 -14.66
C ARG A 530 2.58 14.52 -14.01
N ILE A 531 2.31 14.73 -12.72
CA ILE A 531 2.84 15.86 -11.94
C ILE A 531 4.36 15.78 -11.85
N ALA A 532 4.92 14.61 -11.55
CA ALA A 532 6.37 14.40 -11.49
C ALA A 532 7.04 14.72 -12.83
N ARG A 533 6.48 14.21 -13.94
CA ARG A 533 7.01 14.45 -15.29
C ARG A 533 6.95 15.93 -15.68
N ASP A 534 5.86 16.62 -15.40
CA ASP A 534 5.75 18.06 -15.68
C ASP A 534 6.76 18.87 -14.88
N PHE A 535 6.99 18.50 -13.62
CA PHE A 535 7.99 19.17 -12.80
C PHE A 535 9.42 18.91 -13.27
N ILE A 536 9.74 17.76 -13.87
CA ILE A 536 11.12 17.45 -14.26
C ILE A 536 11.40 17.82 -15.72
N LEU A 537 10.48 17.50 -16.62
CA LEU A 537 10.67 17.61 -18.07
C LEU A 537 10.17 18.93 -18.65
N ASN A 538 9.42 19.74 -17.91
CA ASN A 538 8.98 21.08 -18.33
C ASN A 538 9.48 22.15 -17.36
#